data_AF-A0A3L7VS09-F1
#
_entry.id   AF-A0A3L7VS09-F1
#
_cell.length_a   1.000
_cell.length_b   1.000
_cell.length_c   1.000
_cell.angle_alpha   90.00
_cell.angle_beta   90.00
_cell.angle_gamma   90.00
#
_symmetry.space_group_name_H-M   'P 1'
#
loop_
_entity.id
_entity.type
_entity.pdbx_description
1 polymer ?
#
loop_
_entity_poly.entity_id
_entity_poly.type
_entity_poly.pdbx_seq_one_letter_code
_entity_poly.pdbx_strand_id
1 'polypeptide(L)' 'MMQLGVPELLIILVIIILLFGASRITGIAAALGGSIKSFRTAVKEDDKPAETKEEPKS' A
#
# COMPACT_ATOMS: atom_id res chain seq x y z
N MET A 1 -7.04 12.06 -30.57
CA MET A 1 -7.50 10.95 -29.70
C MET A 1 -7.50 11.49 -28.28
N MET A 2 -8.64 11.47 -27.59
CA MET A 2 -8.77 12.06 -26.25
C MET A 2 -7.96 11.24 -25.25
N GLN A 3 -6.81 11.76 -24.84
CA GLN A 3 -6.05 11.19 -23.75
C GLN A 3 -6.78 11.55 -22.46
N LEU A 4 -7.20 10.53 -21.71
CA LEU A 4 -7.68 10.74 -20.35
C LEU A 4 -6.56 11.42 -19.57
N GLY A 5 -6.76 12.70 -19.25
CA GLY A 5 -5.80 13.48 -18.51
C GLY A 5 -5.89 13.19 -17.01
N VAL A 6 -4.90 13.70 -16.30
CA VAL A 6 -4.91 13.76 -14.83
C VAL A 6 -6.19 14.43 -14.28
N PRO A 7 -6.78 15.48 -14.90
CA PRO A 7 -8.01 16.09 -14.43
C PRO A 7 -9.23 15.16 -14.48
N GLU A 8 -9.43 14.45 -15.59
CA GLU A 8 -10.55 13.51 -15.76
C GLU A 8 -10.47 12.35 -14.76
N LEU A 9 -9.25 11.84 -14.52
CA LEU A 9 -9.03 10.77 -13.54
C LEU A 9 -9.42 11.22 -12.11
N LEU A 10 -9.13 12.48 -11.76
CA LEU A 10 -9.53 13.06 -10.48
C LEU A 10 -11.05 13.15 -10.33
N ILE A 11 -11.77 13.57 -11.37
CA ILE A 11 -13.24 13.62 -11.35
C ILE A 11 -13.82 12.22 -11.14
N ILE A 12 -13.31 11.21 -11.86
CA ILE A 12 -13.74 9.82 -11.72
C ILE A 12 -13.45 9.31 -10.29
N LEU A 13 -12.28 9.63 -9.73
CA LEU A 13 -11.91 9.27 -8.37
C LEU A 13 -12.88 9.86 -7.34
N VAL A 14 -13.25 11.13 -7.49
CA VAL A 14 -14.23 11.78 -6.61
C VAL A 14 -15.60 11.07 -6.69
N ILE A 15 -16.06 10.72 -7.89
CA ILE A 15 -17.32 9.98 -8.05
C ILE A 15 -17.26 8.61 -7.35
N ILE A 16 -16.16 7.88 -7.50
CA ILE A 16 -15.97 6.59 -6.81
C ILE A 16 -16.02 6.77 -5.29
N ILE A 17 -15.37 7.81 -4.76
CA ILE A 17 -15.41 8.12 -3.32
C ILE A 17 -16.83 8.46 -2.86
N LEU A 18 -17.63 9.17 -3.67
CA LEU A 18 -19.02 9.49 -3.32
C LEU A 18 -19.93 8.25 -3.33
N LEU A 19 -19.74 7.33 -4.28
CA LEU A 19 -20.54 6.10 -4.39
C LEU A 19 -20.23 5.09 -3.28
N PHE A 20 -18.95 4.84 -3.04
CA PHE A 20 -18.51 3.82 -2.08
C PHE A 20 -18.28 4.39 -0.67
N GLY A 21 -18.11 5.70 -0.56
CA GLY A 21 -17.70 6.38 0.66
C GLY A 21 -16.20 6.24 0.94
N ALA A 22 -15.62 7.26 1.57
CA ALA A 22 -14.21 7.25 1.96
C ALA A 22 -13.87 6.07 2.91
N SER A 23 -14.78 5.72 3.83
CA SER A 23 -14.57 4.64 4.81
C SER A 23 -14.39 3.25 4.19
N ARG A 24 -15.05 2.95 3.06
CA ARG A 24 -14.88 1.65 2.38
C ARG A 24 -13.52 1.57 1.69
N ILE A 25 -13.11 2.66 1.05
CA ILE A 25 -11.82 2.77 0.36
C ILE A 25 -10.67 2.68 1.38
N THR A 26 -10.75 3.40 2.51
CA THR A 26 -9.71 3.34 3.55
C THR A 26 -9.62 1.98 4.21
N GLY A 27 -10.75 1.29 4.43
CA GLY A 27 -10.75 -0.08 4.95
C GLY A 27 -10.03 -1.07 4.03
N ILE A 28 -10.31 -1.01 2.73
CA ILE A 28 -9.66 -1.86 1.72
C ILE A 28 -8.17 -1.49 1.60
N ALA A 29 -7.85 -0.20 1.53
CA ALA A 29 -6.48 0.27 1.45
C ALA A 29 -5.64 -0.11 2.68
N ALA A 30 -6.23 -0.09 3.88
CA ALA A 30 -5.56 -0.51 5.11
C ALA A 30 -5.29 -2.02 5.10
N ALA A 31 -6.27 -2.84 4.70
CA ALA A 31 -6.11 -4.28 4.60
C ALA A 31 -5.03 -4.67 3.57
N LEU A 32 -5.12 -4.12 2.35
CA LEU A 32 -4.14 -4.35 1.29
C LEU A 32 -2.76 -3.79 1.65
N GLY A 33 -2.71 -2.59 2.25
CA GLY A 33 -1.47 -1.94 2.67
C GLY A 33 -0.74 -2.72 3.75
N GLY A 34 -1.47 -3.32 4.70
CA GLY A 34 -0.90 -4.23 5.69
C GLY A 34 -0.27 -5.47 5.06
N SER A 35 -0.98 -6.15 4.16
CA SER A 35 -0.46 -7.33 3.44
C SER A 35 0.75 -6.99 2.58
N ILE A 36 0.71 -5.88 1.83
CA ILE A 36 1.83 -5.41 1.00
C ILE A 36 3.03 -5.04 1.87
N LYS A 37 2.83 -4.39 3.02
CA LYS A 37 3.91 -4.04 3.95
C LYS A 37 4.61 -5.30 4.47
N SER A 38 3.85 -6.30 4.94
CA SER A 38 4.41 -7.56 5.42
C SER A 38 5.14 -8.32 4.32
N PHE A 39 4.58 -8.36 3.11
CA PHE A 39 5.24 -8.96 1.94
C PHE A 39 6.56 -8.25 1.61
N ARG A 40 6.55 -6.92 1.60
CA ARG A 40 7.76 -6.13 1.32
C ARG A 40 8.83 -6.27 2.41
N THR A 41 8.43 -6.45 3.67
CA THR A 41 9.36 -6.75 4.77
C THR A 41 9.96 -8.13 4.61
N ALA A 42 9.15 -9.17 4.37
CA ALA A 42 9.64 -10.54 4.20
C ALA A 42 10.63 -10.65 3.03
N VAL A 43 10.30 -10.05 1.89
CA VAL A 43 11.21 -10.02 0.72
C VAL A 43 12.51 -9.28 1.02
N LYS A 44 12.48 -8.23 1.86
CA LYS A 44 13.69 -7.50 2.27
C LYS A 44 14.51 -8.23 3.33
N GLU A 45 13.88 -9.05 4.17
CA GLU A 45 14.59 -9.91 5.15
C GLU A 45 15.25 -11.11 4.46
N ASP A 46 14.63 -11.67 3.42
CA ASP A 46 15.21 -12.75 2.60
C ASP A 46 16.43 -12.28 1.77
N ASP A 47 16.44 -11.01 1.34
CA ASP A 47 17.53 -10.41 0.55
C ASP A 47 18.70 -9.89 1.41
N LYS A 48 18.56 -9.86 2.75
CA LYS A 48 19.68 -9.58 3.65
C LYS A 48 20.45 -10.88 3.91
N PRO A 49 21.74 -10.99 3.55
CA PRO A 49 22.57 -12.06 4.11
C PRO A 49 22.53 -11.88 5.63
N ALA A 50 22.46 -13.00 6.35
CA ALA A 50 22.27 -13.04 7.80
C ALA A 50 23.32 -12.21 8.57
N GLU A 51 23.11 -10.91 8.69
CA GLU A 51 23.84 -10.06 9.64
C GLU A 51 23.10 -10.14 10.96
N THR A 52 23.66 -10.98 11.83
CA THR A 52 23.77 -10.78 13.28
C THR A 52 22.62 -10.02 13.91
N LYS A 53 21.62 -10.75 14.38
CA LYS A 53 20.85 -10.31 15.53
C LYS A 53 21.75 -10.49 16.74
N GLU A 54 22.32 -9.38 17.20
CA GLU A 54 23.11 -9.29 18.42
C GLU A 54 22.35 -9.95 19.59
N GLU A 55 22.98 -10.95 20.17
CA GLU A 55 22.73 -11.38 21.55
C GLU A 55 22.98 -10.18 22.46
N PRO A 56 22.03 -9.79 23.34
CA PRO A 56 22.42 -8.98 24.48
C PRO A 56 23.26 -9.90 25.37
N LYS A 57 24.57 -9.67 25.36
CA LYS A 57 25.47 -10.15 26.41
C LYS A 57 24.99 -9.61 27.77
N SER A 58 24.98 -10.52 28.74
CA SER A 58 25.07 -10.29 30.19
C SER A 58 23.80 -9.89 30.95
#